data_AF-A0A0K0DM52-F1
#
_entry.id   AF-A0A0K0DM52-F1
#
_cell.length_a   1.000
_cell.length_b   1.000
_cell.length_c   1.000
_cell.angle_alpha   90.00
_cell.angle_beta   90.00
_cell.angle_gamma   90.00
#
_symmetry.space_group_name_H-M   'P 1'
#
loop_
_entity.id
_entity.type
_entity.pdbx_description
1 polymer ?
#
loop_
_entity_poly.entity_id
_entity_poly.type
_entity_poly.pdbx_seq_one_letter_code
_entity_poly.pdbx_strand_id
1 'polypeptide(L)'
;MVWDRTYKLGCGAAICSGSTIVVCHYGPGGNSLNEEIYTVGEPCETDDHCRCDRCTCSRDEALCVKRENKTPPLVLTFPPLFPYNFQLPIILK
;
A
#
# COMPACT_ATOMS: atom_id res chain seq x y z
N MET A 1 5.73 0.21 -6.48
CA MET A 1 6.44 0.98 -5.43
C MET A 1 6.41 2.47 -5.69
N VAL A 2 6.77 2.95 -6.88
CA VAL A 2 6.90 4.39 -7.19
C VAL A 2 5.80 4.97 -8.08
N TRP A 3 4.69 4.25 -8.23
CA TRP A 3 3.60 4.67 -9.11
C TRP A 3 2.77 5.75 -8.41
N ASP A 4 2.71 6.97 -8.93
CA ASP A 4 2.13 8.14 -8.23
C ASP A 4 0.65 7.96 -7.87
N ARG A 5 -0.09 7.22 -8.71
CA ARG A 5 -1.50 6.90 -8.52
C ARG A 5 -1.74 5.77 -7.50
N THR A 6 -0.71 5.01 -7.11
CA THR A 6 -0.81 3.96 -6.09
C THR A 6 -0.72 4.55 -4.69
N TYR A 7 -1.74 4.33 -3.86
CA TYR A 7 -1.80 4.91 -2.50
C TYR A 7 -2.13 3.89 -1.39
N LYS A 8 -2.36 2.62 -1.74
CA LYS A 8 -2.56 1.49 -0.82
C LYS A 8 -1.41 0.50 -0.92
N LEU A 9 -0.92 0.08 0.23
CA LEU A 9 0.10 -0.96 0.38
C LEU A 9 -0.34 -1.99 1.41
N GLY A 10 -0.28 -3.27 1.05
CA GLY A 10 -0.44 -4.37 2.00
C GLY A 10 0.67 -5.39 1.77
N CYS A 11 1.41 -5.75 2.81
CA CYS A 11 2.51 -6.70 2.73
C CYS A 11 2.31 -7.87 3.70
N GLY A 12 2.81 -9.04 3.33
CA GLY A 12 2.86 -10.23 4.16
C GLY A 12 4.19 -10.94 4.00
N ALA A 13 4.64 -11.62 5.06
CA ALA A 13 5.85 -12.43 5.05
C ALA A 13 5.54 -13.84 5.54
N ALA A 14 6.15 -14.85 4.92
CA ALA A 14 6.03 -16.26 5.30
C ALA A 14 7.37 -16.97 5.15
N ILE A 15 7.65 -17.93 6.01
CA ILE A 15 8.82 -18.80 5.89
C ILE A 15 8.41 -20.05 5.11
N CYS A 16 9.05 -20.28 3.95
CA CYS A 16 8.81 -21.42 3.07
C CYS A 16 10.13 -22.15 2.82
N SER A 17 10.21 -23.42 3.20
CA SER A 17 11.36 -24.30 2.93
C SER A 17 12.73 -23.70 3.35
N GLY A 18 12.77 -23.01 4.50
CA GLY A 18 13.97 -22.37 5.03
C GLY A 18 14.31 -21.00 4.45
N SER A 19 13.48 -20.47 3.55
CA SER A 19 13.59 -19.12 2.98
C SER A 19 12.42 -18.24 3.41
N THR A 20 12.62 -16.93 3.51
CA THR A 20 11.55 -15.98 3.80
C THR A 20 11.02 -15.38 2.50
N ILE A 21 9.74 -15.57 2.23
CA ILE A 21 9.03 -14.95 1.11
C ILE A 21 8.27 -13.74 1.64
N VAL A 22 8.52 -12.58 1.03
CA VAL A 22 7.79 -11.33 1.32
C VAL A 22 7.04 -10.93 0.07
N VAL A 23 5.72 -10.72 0.20
CA VAL A 23 4.85 -10.30 -0.90
C VAL A 23 4.15 -9.01 -0.50
N CYS A 24 4.19 -8.02 -1.40
CA CYS A 24 3.45 -6.77 -1.25
C CYS A 24 2.48 -6.58 -2.43
N HIS A 25 1.24 -6.22 -2.09
CA HIS A 25 0.23 -5.78 -3.04
C HIS A 25 0.08 -4.26 -2.98
N TYR A 26 -0.09 -3.67 -4.16
CA TYR A 26 -0.14 -2.22 -4.40
C TYR A 26 -1.48 -1.86 -5.03
N GLY A 27 -2.18 -0.87 -4.49
CA GLY A 27 -3.51 -0.46 -4.95
C GLY A 27 -3.67 1.06 -5.11
N PRO A 28 -4.32 1.56 -6.17
CA PRO A 28 -4.56 0.87 -7.44
C PRO A 28 -3.24 0.38 -8.05
N GLY A 29 -3.33 -0.68 -8.85
CA GLY A 29 -2.16 -1.24 -9.54
C GLY A 29 -1.60 -0.27 -10.57
N GLY A 30 -0.28 -0.28 -10.72
CA GLY A 30 0.43 0.39 -11.81
C GLY A 30 1.06 -0.63 -12.75
N ASN A 31 2.22 -0.28 -13.33
CA ASN A 31 2.98 -1.14 -14.23
C ASN A 31 2.21 -1.54 -15.50
N SER A 32 1.31 -0.66 -15.95
CA SER A 32 0.65 -0.77 -17.25
C SER A 32 1.60 -0.28 -18.35
N LEU A 33 1.62 -0.99 -19.48
CA LEU A 33 2.37 -0.57 -20.65
C LEU A 33 1.89 0.80 -21.14
N ASN A 34 2.83 1.65 -21.54
CA ASN A 34 2.59 3.00 -22.06
C ASN A 34 1.90 3.96 -21.06
N GLU A 35 1.88 3.64 -19.77
CA GLU A 35 1.50 4.60 -18.74
C GLU A 35 2.73 5.19 -18.06
N GLU A 36 2.64 6.47 -17.71
CA GLU A 36 3.66 7.14 -16.91
C GLU A 36 3.61 6.63 -15.45
N ILE A 37 4.81 6.38 -14.91
CA ILE A 37 4.99 5.95 -13.51
C ILE A 37 4.57 7.08 -12.57
N TYR A 38 4.95 8.32 -12.90
CA TYR A 38 4.56 9.53 -12.18
C TYR A 38 4.49 10.71 -13.14
N THR A 39 3.65 11.67 -12.81
CA THR A 39 3.61 12.95 -13.53
C THR A 39 4.87 13.76 -13.22
N VAL A 40 5.59 14.22 -14.25
CA VAL A 40 6.75 15.10 -14.07
C VAL A 40 6.29 16.52 -13.72
N GLY A 41 6.84 17.10 -12.65
CA GLY A 41 6.54 18.46 -12.21
C GLY A 41 7.09 18.75 -10.81
N GLU A 42 6.75 19.93 -10.30
CA GLU A 42 7.06 20.30 -8.91
C GLU A 42 6.20 19.51 -7.91
N PRO A 43 6.73 19.22 -6.71
CA PRO A 43 5.97 18.56 -5.66
C PRO A 43 4.76 19.39 -5.19
N CYS A 44 3.88 18.75 -4.41
CA CYS A 44 2.74 19.48 -3.85
C CYS A 44 3.23 20.50 -2.79
N GLU A 45 2.68 21.71 -2.85
CA GLU A 45 2.87 22.75 -1.82
C GLU A 45 1.52 23.11 -1.16
N THR A 46 0.45 22.99 -1.94
CA THR A 46 -0.93 23.20 -1.53
C THR A 46 -1.75 21.95 -1.81
N ASP A 47 -2.91 21.83 -1.15
CA ASP A 47 -3.83 20.71 -1.36
C ASP A 47 -4.33 20.63 -2.81
N ASP A 48 -4.43 21.78 -3.48
CA ASP A 48 -4.89 21.89 -4.88
C ASP A 48 -3.89 21.30 -5.90
N HIS A 49 -2.61 21.15 -5.53
CA HIS A 49 -1.62 20.47 -6.38
C HIS A 49 -1.88 18.97 -6.47
N CYS A 50 -2.60 18.38 -5.51
CA CYS A 50 -2.93 16.97 -5.50
C CYS A 50 -4.10 16.69 -6.45
N ARG A 51 -3.82 16.03 -7.58
CA ARG A 51 -4.81 15.66 -8.59
C ARG A 51 -5.67 14.44 -8.17
N CYS A 52 -6.22 14.46 -6.96
CA CYS A 52 -7.05 13.36 -6.44
C CYS A 52 -8.12 13.80 -5.45
N ASP A 53 -9.22 13.04 -5.41
CA ASP A 53 -10.35 13.31 -4.53
C ASP A 53 -10.00 13.11 -3.06
N ARG A 54 -10.31 14.13 -2.24
CA ARG A 54 -10.13 14.13 -0.78
C ARG A 54 -8.67 13.89 -0.37
N CYS A 55 -7.75 14.49 -1.10
CA CYS A 55 -6.33 14.48 -0.83
C CYS A 55 -5.87 15.76 -0.11
N THR A 56 -4.84 15.64 0.69
CA THR A 56 -4.17 16.76 1.40
C THR A 56 -2.68 16.67 1.10
N CYS A 57 -2.00 17.79 0.94
CA CYS A 57 -0.56 17.80 0.73
C CYS A 57 0.20 17.75 2.07
N SER A 58 1.07 16.74 2.22
CA SER A 58 2.09 16.69 3.25
C SER A 58 3.29 17.51 2.78
N ARG A 59 3.39 18.76 3.24
CA ARG A 59 4.41 19.72 2.79
C ARG A 59 5.84 19.31 3.17
N ASP A 60 6.00 18.72 4.34
CA ASP A 60 7.31 18.28 4.84
C ASP A 60 7.88 17.10 4.03
N GLU A 61 6.98 16.28 3.50
CA GLU A 61 7.33 15.07 2.73
C GLU A 61 7.17 15.26 1.22
N ALA A 62 6.57 16.37 0.79
CA ALA A 62 6.20 16.63 -0.61
C ALA A 62 5.28 15.55 -1.21
N LEU A 63 4.38 14.97 -0.41
CA LEU A 63 3.50 13.85 -0.80
C LEU A 63 2.01 14.18 -0.68
N CYS A 64 1.22 13.70 -1.63
CA CYS A 64 -0.24 13.76 -1.57
C CYS A 64 -0.81 12.61 -0.74
N VAL A 65 -1.52 12.94 0.34
CA VAL A 65 -2.11 11.98 1.27
C VAL A 65 -3.60 11.87 1.02
N LYS A 66 -4.06 10.68 0.62
CA LYS A 66 -5.49 10.41 0.43
C LYS A 66 -6.13 9.95 1.74
N ARG A 67 -7.19 10.63 2.20
CA ARG A 67 -7.93 10.19 3.39
C ARG A 67 -8.92 9.09 3.03
N GLU A 68 -8.70 7.89 3.57
CA GLU A 68 -9.71 6.84 3.51
C GLU A 68 -10.72 6.98 4.63
N ASN A 69 -12.00 6.82 4.29
CA ASN A 69 -12.98 6.44 5.29
C ASN A 69 -12.55 5.05 5.78
N LYS A 70 -12.29 4.88 7.08
CA LYS A 70 -12.03 3.57 7.68
C LYS A 70 -13.18 2.65 7.29
N THR A 71 -12.99 1.87 6.24
CA THR A 71 -13.83 0.70 6.03
C THR A 71 -13.42 -0.22 7.16
N PRO A 72 -14.33 -0.63 8.06
CA PRO A 72 -13.98 -1.62 9.07
C PRO A 72 -13.28 -2.76 8.31
N PRO A 73 -12.16 -3.31 8.84
CA PRO A 73 -11.50 -4.40 8.17
C PRO A 73 -12.59 -5.41 7.84
N LEU A 74 -12.71 -5.79 6.56
CA LEU A 74 -13.50 -6.96 6.22
C LEU A 74 -12.94 -8.02 7.14
N VAL A 75 -13.74 -8.46 8.12
CA VAL A 75 -13.39 -9.60 8.95
C VAL A 75 -13.36 -10.73 7.93
N LEU A 76 -12.17 -10.96 7.37
CA LEU A 76 -11.88 -12.15 6.62
C LEU A 76 -11.95 -13.22 7.69
N THR A 77 -13.15 -13.75 7.92
CA THR A 77 -13.32 -15.09 8.44
C THR A 77 -12.71 -15.97 7.36
N PHE A 78 -11.38 -16.03 7.32
CA PHE A 78 -10.67 -17.09 6.65
C PHE A 78 -11.17 -18.36 7.35
N PRO A 79 -12.00 -19.21 6.71
CA PRO A 79 -12.18 -20.54 7.24
C PRO A 79 -10.78 -21.15 7.39
N PRO A 80 -10.50 -21.87 8.49
CA PRO A 80 -9.21 -22.48 8.73
C PRO A 80 -9.00 -23.60 7.71
N LEU A 81 -8.53 -23.25 6.52
CA LEU A 81 -8.11 -24.19 5.48
C LEU A 81 -6.61 -24.01 5.15
N PHE A 82 -5.87 -23.37 6.04
CA PHE A 82 -4.42 -23.55 6.10
C PHE A 82 -4.11 -24.63 7.15
N PRO A 83 -3.70 -25.85 6.75
CA PRO A 83 -3.30 -26.91 7.68
C PRO A 83 -1.95 -26.64 8.36
N TYR A 84 -1.47 -25.40 8.38
CA TYR A 84 -0.20 -25.03 8.99
C TYR A 84 -0.44 -23.85 9.93
N ASN A 85 -0.12 -24.08 11.20
CA ASN A 85 -0.12 -23.07 12.26
C ASN A 85 0.54 -21.78 11.76
N PHE A 86 -0.26 -20.80 11.37
CA PHE A 86 0.17 -19.44 11.10
C PHE A 86 0.36 -18.73 12.44
N GLN A 87 1.22 -19.29 13.30
CA GLN A 87 1.76 -18.58 14.44
C GLN A 87 2.77 -17.60 13.86
N LEU A 88 2.32 -16.40 13.50
CA LEU A 88 3.20 -15.25 13.39
C LEU A 88 3.98 -15.19 14.71
N PRO A 89 5.30 -15.41 14.75
CA PRO A 89 6.04 -15.00 15.91
C PRO A 89 5.99 -13.47 15.87
N ILE A 90 5.10 -12.90 16.68
CA ILE A 90 5.22 -11.52 17.12
C ILE A 90 6.56 -11.48 17.87
N ILE A 91 7.66 -11.26 17.14
CA ILE A 91 8.94 -10.88 17.74
C ILE A 91 8.86 -9.36 17.90
N LEU A 92 7.99 -8.92 18.81
CA LEU A 92 8.32 -7.77 19.63
C LEU A 92 9.35 -8.30 20.64
N LYS A 93 10.60 -7.94 20.43
CA LYS A 93 11.53 -7.86 21.56
C LYS A 93 11.19 -6.63 22.37
#